data_AF-A0A932GEZ7-F1
#
_entry.id   AF-A0A932GEZ7-F1
#
_cell.length_a   1.000
_cell.length_b   1.000
_cell.length_c   1.000
_cell.angle_alpha   90.00
_cell.angle_beta   90.00
_cell.angle_gamma   90.00
#
_symmetry.space_group_name_H-M   'P 1'
#
loop_
_entity.id
_entity.type
_entity.pdbx_description
1 polymer ?
#
loop_
_entity_poly.entity_id
_entity_poly.type
_entity_poly.pdbx_seq_one_letter_code
_entity_poly.pdbx_strand_id
1 'polypeptide(L)' 'MRLLTYNLYFGGSDRAEQILAVLTHADADVIALTEADDRGVVEMLAARLGMVHQWARGSGDRHIATLSRFPIV' A
#
# COMPACT_ATOMS: atom_id res chain seq x y z
N MET A 1 9.01 -11.80 -10.73
CA MET A 1 8.84 -10.48 -10.10
C MET A 1 7.61 -9.81 -10.68
N ARG A 2 6.61 -9.52 -9.84
CA ARG A 2 5.33 -8.90 -10.20
C ARG A 2 5.22 -7.55 -9.51
N LEU A 3 4.90 -6.51 -10.28
CA LEU A 3 4.72 -5.14 -9.78
C LEU A 3 3.27 -4.73 -9.97
N LEU A 4 2.73 -4.06 -8.94
CA LEU A 4 1.38 -3.50 -8.96
C LEU A 4 1.44 -2.04 -8.55
N THR A 5 0.65 -1.20 -9.20
CA THR A 5 0.28 0.11 -8.64
C THR A 5 -1.21 0.13 -8.36
N TYR A 6 -1.61 0.74 -7.25
CA TYR A 6 -3.00 0.82 -6.82
C TYR A 6 -3.27 2.15 -6.13
N ASN A 7 -4.28 2.89 -6.59
CA ASN A 7 -4.72 4.12 -5.94
C ASN A 7 -5.76 3.79 -4.85
N LEU A 8 -5.53 4.22 -3.61
CA LEU A 8 -6.42 3.91 -2.48
C LEU A 8 -7.70 4.76 -2.43
N TYR A 9 -7.76 5.84 -3.21
CA TYR A 9 -8.83 6.84 -3.25
C TYR A 9 -9.13 7.42 -1.86
N PHE A 10 -8.48 8.53 -1.55
CA PHE A 10 -8.56 9.20 -0.23
C PHE A 10 -8.22 8.25 0.94
N GLY A 11 -7.10 7.53 0.87
CA GLY A 11 -6.60 6.66 1.94
C GLY A 11 -7.27 5.29 2.06
N GLY A 12 -8.50 5.10 1.56
CA GLY A 12 -9.12 3.78 1.42
C GLY A 12 -9.62 3.11 2.71
N SER A 13 -9.76 3.86 3.81
CA SER A 13 -10.05 3.32 5.15
C SER A 13 -11.39 2.57 5.23
N ASP A 14 -12.42 3.02 4.52
CA ASP A 14 -13.74 2.38 4.43
C ASP A 14 -13.75 1.10 3.57
N ARG A 15 -12.66 0.83 2.84
CA ARG A 15 -12.52 -0.29 1.88
C ARG A 15 -11.29 -1.16 2.16
N ALA A 16 -10.70 -1.02 3.34
CA ALA A 16 -9.44 -1.66 3.72
C ALA A 16 -9.41 -3.18 3.45
N GLU A 17 -10.46 -3.90 3.85
CA GLU A 17 -10.52 -5.36 3.67
C GLU A 17 -10.74 -5.76 2.20
N GLN A 18 -11.52 -4.99 1.43
CA GLN A 18 -11.70 -5.23 -0.01
C GLN A 18 -10.40 -4.98 -0.78
N ILE A 19 -9.69 -3.89 -0.44
CA ILE A 19 -8.37 -3.59 -1.00
C ILE A 19 -7.40 -4.72 -0.67
N LEU A 20 -7.36 -5.17 0.60
CA LEU A 20 -6.52 -6.29 1.01
C LEU A 20 -6.81 -7.56 0.19
N ALA A 21 -8.09 -7.87 -0.07
CA ALA A 21 -8.46 -9.02 -0.89
C ALA A 21 -7.93 -8.91 -2.33
N VAL A 22 -8.02 -7.72 -2.95
CA VAL A 22 -7.46 -7.45 -4.28
C VAL A 22 -5.94 -7.62 -4.27
N LEU A 23 -5.25 -7.00 -3.31
CA LEU A 23 -3.78 -7.06 -3.23
C LEU A 23 -3.27 -8.49 -2.97
N THR A 24 -3.98 -9.23 -2.11
CA THR A 24 -3.69 -10.66 -1.83
C THR A 24 -3.85 -11.51 -3.08
N HIS A 25 -4.94 -11.32 -3.83
CA HIS A 25 -5.20 -12.07 -5.05
C HIS A 25 -4.19 -11.72 -6.17
N ALA A 26 -3.79 -10.45 -6.28
CA ALA A 26 -2.83 -10.00 -7.27
C ALA A 26 -1.45 -10.64 -7.08
N ASP A 27 -1.12 -11.00 -5.83
CA ASP A 27 0.12 -11.68 -5.43
C ASP A 27 1.36 -10.98 -6.00
N ALA A 28 1.44 -9.66 -5.79
CA ALA A 28 2.55 -8.85 -6.25
C ALA A 28 3.76 -8.97 -5.31
N ASP A 29 4.96 -8.82 -5.84
CA ASP A 29 6.19 -8.80 -5.05
C ASP A 29 6.51 -7.38 -4.53
N VAL A 30 6.09 -6.35 -5.29
CA VAL A 30 6.18 -4.94 -4.93
C VAL A 30 4.87 -4.22 -5.31
N ILE A 31 4.34 -3.41 -4.39
CA ILE A 31 3.11 -2.65 -4.58
C ILE A 31 3.39 -1.17 -4.32
N ALA A 32 3.10 -0.32 -5.31
CA ALA A 32 3.13 1.13 -5.18
C ALA A 32 1.70 1.68 -4.96
N LEU A 33 1.44 2.18 -3.76
CA LEU A 33 0.17 2.78 -3.37
C LEU A 33 0.20 4.29 -3.58
N THR A 34 -0.77 4.81 -4.33
CA THR A 34 -0.99 6.27 -4.47
C THR A 34 -2.23 6.70 -3.69
N GLU A 35 -2.28 7.97 -3.30
CA GLU A 35 -3.29 8.49 -2.36
C GLU A 35 -3.30 7.68 -1.05
N ALA A 36 -2.10 7.34 -0.59
CA ALA A 36 -1.84 6.66 0.67
C ALA A 36 -1.98 7.61 1.85
N ASP A 37 -3.08 8.35 1.87
CA ASP A 37 -3.30 9.52 2.72
C ASP A 37 -3.55 9.10 4.17
N ASP A 38 -4.13 7.90 4.37
CA ASP A 38 -4.23 7.24 5.65
C ASP A 38 -3.04 6.28 5.85
N ARG A 39 -2.07 6.71 6.67
CA ARG A 39 -0.90 5.91 7.02
C ARG A 39 -1.26 4.62 7.75
N GLY A 40 -2.33 4.61 8.56
CA GLY A 40 -2.77 3.43 9.30
C GLY A 40 -3.25 2.32 8.36
N VAL A 41 -3.93 2.67 7.26
CA VAL A 41 -4.31 1.70 6.22
C VAL A 41 -3.08 1.07 5.57
N VAL A 42 -2.04 1.86 5.27
CA VAL A 42 -0.79 1.34 4.69
C VAL A 42 -0.10 0.34 5.61
N GLU A 43 0.04 0.69 6.89
CA GLU A 43 0.67 -0.16 7.90
C GLU A 43 -0.12 -1.48 8.09
N MET A 44 -1.45 -1.39 8.13
CA MET A 44 -2.34 -2.54 8.23
C MET A 44 -2.26 -3.45 6.99
N LEU A 45 -2.27 -2.89 5.78
CA LEU A 45 -2.09 -3.66 4.54
C LEU A 45 -0.73 -4.37 4.50
N ALA A 46 0.35 -3.65 4.82
CA ALA A 46 1.70 -4.22 4.84
C ALA A 46 1.82 -5.38 5.84
N ALA A 47 1.30 -5.19 7.05
CA ALA A 47 1.30 -6.22 8.09
C ALA A 47 0.51 -7.47 7.66
N ARG A 48 -0.69 -7.29 7.08
CA ARG A 48 -1.55 -8.40 6.64
C ARG A 48 -1.01 -9.14 5.42
N LEU A 49 -0.26 -8.45 4.56
CA LEU A 49 0.42 -9.05 3.40
C LEU A 49 1.81 -9.63 3.74
N GLY A 50 2.30 -9.44 4.96
CA GLY A 50 3.63 -9.89 5.38
C GLY A 50 4.76 -9.15 4.65
N MET A 51 4.57 -7.88 4.31
CA MET A 51 5.51 -7.06 3.55
C MET A 51 6.16 -5.98 4.41
N VAL A 52 7.40 -5.62 4.09
CA VAL A 52 7.98 -4.36 4.57
C VAL A 52 7.37 -3.20 3.80
N HIS A 53 7.34 -2.02 4.39
CA HIS A 53 6.80 -0.84 3.71
C HIS A 53 7.61 0.41 3.98
N GLN A 54 7.51 1.36 3.06
CA GLN A 54 7.92 2.74 3.26
C GLN A 54 6.79 3.66 2.85
N TRP A 55 6.35 4.49 3.79
CA TRP A 55 5.39 5.55 3.54
C TRP A 55 6.14 6.86 3.33
N ALA A 56 5.75 7.62 2.30
CA ALA A 56 6.38 8.88 1.96
C ALA A 56 5.35 10.01 1.91
N ARG A 57 5.63 11.06 2.67
CA ARG A 57 4.85 12.30 2.67
C ARG A 57 5.03 13.01 1.33
N GLY A 58 3.92 13.29 0.66
CA GLY A 58 3.88 14.19 -0.50
C GLY A 58 3.83 15.67 -0.10
N SER A 59 3.79 16.56 -1.09
CA SER A 59 3.84 18.03 -0.89
C SER A 59 2.54 18.66 -0.38
N GLY A 60 1.44 17.91 -0.33
CA GLY A 60 0.14 18.33 0.20
C GLY A 60 -0.53 17.18 0.94
N ASP A 61 -1.85 17.08 0.85
CA ASP A 61 -2.64 16.02 1.51
C ASP A 61 -2.55 14.66 0.82
N ARG A 62 -1.80 14.59 -0.29
CA ARG A 62 -1.61 13.35 -1.06
C ARG A 62 -0.29 12.70 -0.73
N HIS A 63 -0.33 11.42 -0.43
CA HIS A 63 0.83 10.66 0.00
C HIS A 63 0.97 9.36 -0.81
N ILE A 64 2.14 8.73 -0.74
CA ILE A 64 2.41 7.47 -1.43
C ILE A 64 3.04 6.47 -0.46
N ALA A 65 2.96 5.19 -0.79
CA ALA A 65 3.67 4.15 -0.08
C ALA A 65 4.15 3.05 -1.02
N THR A 66 5.26 2.41 -0.65
CA THR A 66 5.76 1.20 -1.30
C THR A 66 5.69 0.06 -0.30
N LEU A 67 5.06 -1.06 -0.68
CA LEU A 67 5.09 -2.32 0.04
C LEU A 67 5.94 -3.30 -0.76
N SER A 68 6.76 -4.10 -0.09
CA SER A 68 7.75 -4.97 -0.73
C SER A 68 7.97 -6.25 0.08
N ARG A 69 8.17 -7.37 -0.62
CA ARG A 69 8.70 -8.61 -0.03
C ARG A 69 10.22 -8.55 0.24
N PHE A 70 10.88 -7.55 -0.34
CA PHE A 70 12.32 -7.34 -0.24
C PHE A 70 12.63 -6.09 0.62
N PRO A 71 13.80 -6.01 1.27
CA PRO A 71 14.22 -4.81 1.98
C PRO A 71 14.17 -3.56 1.10
N ILE A 72 13.75 -2.43 1.69
CA ILE A 72 13.81 -1.10 1.07
C ILE A 72 15.03 -0.39 1.69
N VAL A 73 15.96 0.06 0.85
CA VAL A 73 17.23 0.71 1.23
C VAL A 73 17.26 2.18 0.83
#